data_AF-A0A815Y4E0-F1
#
_entry.id   AF-A0A815Y4E0-F1
#
_cell.length_a   1.000
_cell.length_b   1.000
_cell.length_c   1.000
_cell.angle_alpha   90.00
_cell.angle_beta   90.00
_cell.angle_gamma   90.00
#
_symmetry.space_group_name_H-M   'P 1'
#
loop_
_entity.id
_entity.type
_entity.pdbx_description
1 polymer ?
#
loop_
_entity_poly.entity_id
_entity_poly.type
_entity_poly.pdbx_seq_one_letter_code
_entity_poly.pdbx_strand_id
1 'polypeptide(L)'
;MAETMSTTRKAPFSFWRFIQAEFTRDYMLECEEQKYLEKRERIYNFLLMSSSLEKFMLYGFCQCLDTFLYVWTFLPIRITLALIQAIGTLCRFRTSKHSRLFEPAQIIDIVKGLIVLGCAVPMCFMDISVVYHTVRAQAAIKLYMFFNMLEVCDRLLSSFGQDTLDAVYWTATEPRRKHSAGKLLLWLIIAIVYCTIHAILVLLQAITLNVAFNSQNKMLLIIMLTNNFIELKHSVFKKFDRNNLFQLSCSDCRERFHYVILLFVVC
;
A
#
# COMPACT_ATOMS: atom_id res chain seq x y z
N MET A 1 10.15 -50.24 -65.84
CA MET A 1 10.15 -50.02 -67.31
C MET A 1 10.57 -48.58 -67.52
N ALA A 2 11.76 -48.38 -68.12
CA ALA A 2 12.41 -47.13 -68.58
C ALA A 2 12.71 -46.03 -67.52
N GLU A 3 13.97 -45.79 -67.14
CA GLU A 3 14.94 -44.84 -67.77
C GLU A 3 14.52 -43.37 -67.60
N THR A 4 15.29 -42.40 -67.10
CA THR A 4 16.74 -42.15 -67.11
C THR A 4 17.12 -41.06 -66.10
N MET A 5 18.37 -41.08 -65.63
CA MET A 5 19.05 -39.96 -64.97
C MET A 5 19.04 -38.71 -65.87
N SER A 6 18.56 -37.57 -65.37
CA SER A 6 18.92 -36.26 -65.94
C SER A 6 19.15 -35.23 -64.84
N THR A 7 20.42 -35.14 -64.44
CA THR A 7 21.16 -33.90 -64.21
C THR A 7 20.50 -32.84 -63.32
N THR A 8 20.99 -32.76 -62.08
CA THR A 8 21.08 -31.53 -61.29
C THR A 8 21.69 -30.39 -62.11
N ARG A 9 20.86 -29.56 -62.76
CA ARG A 9 21.24 -28.19 -63.11
C ARG A 9 20.73 -27.28 -62.01
N LYS A 10 21.64 -26.78 -61.19
CA LYS A 10 21.41 -25.60 -60.34
C LYS A 10 20.99 -24.46 -61.28
N ALA A 11 19.69 -24.17 -61.35
CA ALA A 11 19.22 -22.97 -62.04
C ALA A 11 19.88 -21.75 -61.36
N PRO A 12 20.32 -20.73 -62.12
CA PRO A 12 20.95 -19.57 -61.53
C PRO A 12 19.94 -18.93 -60.57
N PHE A 13 20.36 -18.70 -59.32
CA PHE A 13 19.62 -17.87 -58.37
C PHE A 13 19.44 -16.49 -59.02
N SER A 14 18.32 -16.28 -59.70
CA SER A 14 17.98 -14.99 -60.27
C SER A 14 17.64 -14.09 -59.10
N PHE A 15 18.51 -13.10 -58.84
CA PHE A 15 18.32 -12.11 -57.80
C PHE A 15 16.95 -11.42 -57.92
N TRP A 16 16.45 -11.24 -59.14
CA TRP A 16 15.10 -10.74 -59.41
C TRP A 16 13.99 -11.69 -58.99
N ARG A 17 14.21 -12.99 -59.13
CA ARG A 17 13.25 -14.02 -58.68
C ARG A 17 13.30 -14.20 -57.16
N PHE A 18 14.46 -13.98 -56.55
CA PHE A 18 14.63 -13.89 -55.10
C PHE A 18 13.98 -12.62 -54.54
N ILE A 19 14.21 -11.45 -55.14
CA ILE A 19 13.56 -10.18 -54.75
C ILE A 19 12.05 -10.25 -54.97
N GLN A 20 11.58 -10.80 -56.09
CA GLN A 20 10.15 -10.95 -56.34
C GLN A 20 9.52 -11.95 -55.37
N ALA A 21 10.21 -13.04 -55.04
CA ALA A 21 9.77 -13.94 -53.98
C ALA A 21 9.75 -13.25 -52.60
N GLU A 22 10.76 -12.45 -52.26
CA GLU A 22 10.86 -11.71 -50.99
C GLU A 22 9.78 -10.61 -50.88
N PHE A 23 9.51 -9.87 -51.97
CA PHE A 23 8.45 -8.87 -52.05
C PHE A 23 7.04 -9.47 -52.00
N THR A 24 6.86 -10.68 -52.52
CA THR A 24 5.56 -11.39 -52.48
C THR A 24 5.40 -12.18 -51.17
N ARG A 25 6.49 -12.47 -50.45
CA ARG A 25 6.50 -13.18 -49.15
C ARG A 25 5.84 -12.35 -48.04
N ASP A 26 5.94 -11.03 -48.09
CA ASP A 26 5.25 -10.12 -47.16
C ASP A 26 3.71 -10.09 -47.35
N TYR A 27 3.19 -10.58 -48.49
CA TYR A 27 1.75 -10.67 -48.75
C TYR A 27 1.13 -12.03 -48.35
N MET A 28 1.95 -13.02 -47.99
CA MET A 28 1.50 -14.33 -47.51
C MET A 28 1.52 -14.34 -45.97
N LEU A 29 0.54 -13.66 -45.37
CA LEU A 29 0.28 -13.64 -43.92
C LEU A 29 0.14 -15.06 -43.31
N GLU A 30 -0.15 -16.07 -44.13
CA GLU A 30 -0.26 -17.49 -43.72
C GLU A 30 1.09 -18.13 -43.37
N CYS A 31 2.22 -17.71 -43.96
CA CYS A 31 3.54 -18.29 -43.65
C CYS A 31 4.18 -17.73 -42.38
N GLU A 32 3.80 -16.50 -41.97
CA GLU A 32 4.18 -15.88 -40.68
C GLU A 32 3.03 -15.87 -39.67
N GLU A 33 1.95 -16.60 -39.91
CA GLU A 33 0.72 -16.59 -39.10
C GLU A 33 1.03 -16.74 -37.61
N GLN A 34 1.93 -17.67 -37.27
CA GLN A 34 2.36 -17.93 -35.90
C GLN A 34 3.03 -16.73 -35.22
N LYS A 35 3.83 -15.94 -35.95
CA LYS A 35 4.47 -14.72 -35.46
C LYS A 35 3.47 -13.57 -35.26
N TYR A 36 2.45 -13.47 -36.12
CA TYR A 36 1.37 -12.50 -35.96
C TYR A 36 0.40 -12.91 -34.83
N LEU A 37 0.13 -14.20 -34.67
CA LEU A 37 -0.62 -14.77 -33.55
C LEU A 37 0.11 -14.50 -32.23
N GLU A 38 1.42 -14.73 -32.14
CA GLU A 38 2.20 -14.41 -30.95
C GLU A 38 2.19 -12.90 -30.64
N LYS A 39 2.30 -12.03 -31.65
CA LYS A 39 2.19 -10.57 -31.44
C LYS A 39 0.81 -10.19 -30.92
N ARG A 40 -0.25 -10.80 -31.47
CA ARG A 40 -1.64 -10.57 -31.07
C ARG A 40 -1.90 -11.10 -29.65
N GLU A 41 -1.36 -12.27 -29.32
CA GLU A 41 -1.44 -12.87 -27.99
C GLU A 41 -0.70 -12.02 -26.95
N ARG A 42 0.46 -11.45 -27.28
CA ARG A 42 1.14 -10.48 -26.39
C ARG A 42 0.28 -9.24 -26.11
N ILE A 43 -0.42 -8.72 -27.11
CA ILE A 43 -1.34 -7.58 -26.94
C ILE A 43 -2.54 -7.99 -26.08
N TYR A 44 -3.13 -9.16 -26.32
CA TYR A 44 -4.22 -9.66 -25.48
C TYR A 44 -3.77 -9.94 -24.05
N ASN A 45 -2.60 -10.53 -23.85
CA ASN A 45 -2.01 -10.75 -22.53
C ASN A 45 -1.72 -9.42 -21.82
N PHE A 46 -1.32 -8.37 -22.55
CA PHE A 46 -1.16 -7.03 -21.99
C PHE A 46 -2.50 -6.38 -21.57
N LEU A 47 -3.53 -6.49 -22.41
CA LEU A 47 -4.88 -5.99 -22.08
C LEU A 47 -5.55 -6.80 -20.96
N LEU A 48 -5.36 -8.11 -20.95
CA LEU A 48 -5.87 -8.98 -19.89
C LEU A 48 -5.12 -8.76 -18.57
N MET A 49 -3.83 -8.42 -18.65
CA MET A 49 -3.02 -8.03 -17.50
C MET A 49 -3.59 -6.78 -16.83
N SER A 50 -3.97 -5.75 -17.59
CA SER A 50 -4.55 -4.53 -16.98
C SER A 50 -5.89 -4.83 -16.28
N SER A 51 -6.77 -5.63 -16.88
CA SER A 51 -8.03 -6.04 -16.23
C SER A 51 -7.81 -6.95 -15.02
N SER A 52 -6.80 -7.83 -15.05
CA SER A 52 -6.47 -8.69 -13.92
C SER A 52 -5.87 -7.88 -12.76
N LEU A 53 -5.04 -6.88 -13.10
CA LEU A 53 -4.49 -5.93 -12.14
C LEU A 53 -5.60 -5.09 -11.50
N GLU A 54 -6.57 -4.61 -12.27
CA GLU A 54 -7.71 -3.85 -11.74
C GLU A 54 -8.51 -4.66 -10.70
N LYS A 55 -8.80 -5.94 -10.98
CA LYS A 55 -9.47 -6.84 -10.03
C LYS A 55 -8.65 -7.02 -8.75
N PHE A 56 -7.33 -7.18 -8.87
CA PHE A 56 -6.42 -7.29 -7.73
C PHE A 56 -6.43 -6.00 -6.88
N MET A 57 -6.34 -4.84 -7.52
CA MET A 57 -6.37 -3.54 -6.84
C MET A 57 -7.71 -3.29 -6.13
N LEU A 58 -8.84 -3.66 -6.76
CA LEU A 58 -10.16 -3.55 -6.14
C LEU A 58 -10.27 -4.45 -4.90
N TYR A 59 -9.83 -5.71 -5.00
CA TYR A 59 -9.81 -6.63 -3.87
C TYR A 59 -8.93 -6.09 -2.73
N GLY A 60 -7.73 -5.60 -3.04
CA GLY A 60 -6.84 -4.99 -2.06
C GLY A 60 -7.45 -3.76 -1.40
N PHE A 61 -8.16 -2.92 -2.16
CA PHE A 61 -8.86 -1.76 -1.63
C PHE A 61 -9.97 -2.17 -0.65
N CYS A 62 -10.79 -3.17 -1.01
CA CYS A 62 -11.81 -3.72 -0.12
C CYS A 62 -11.19 -4.32 1.15
N GLN A 63 -10.04 -5.00 1.06
CA GLN A 63 -9.32 -5.54 2.21
C GLN A 63 -8.80 -4.43 3.15
N CYS A 64 -8.25 -3.35 2.59
CA CYS A 64 -7.83 -2.19 3.36
C CYS A 64 -9.03 -1.49 4.03
N LEU A 65 -10.15 -1.36 3.30
CA LEU A 65 -11.39 -0.80 3.82
C LEU A 65 -11.96 -1.62 4.98
N ASP A 66 -12.00 -2.95 4.85
CA ASP A 66 -12.44 -3.85 5.92
C ASP A 66 -11.57 -3.68 7.17
N THR A 67 -10.24 -3.65 7.01
CA THR A 67 -9.30 -3.44 8.12
C THR A 67 -9.48 -2.08 8.78
N PHE A 68 -9.69 -1.02 7.99
CA PHE A 68 -9.97 0.32 8.51
C PHE A 68 -11.29 0.38 9.27
N LEU A 69 -12.36 -0.16 8.70
CA LEU A 69 -13.68 -0.22 9.35
C LEU A 69 -13.64 -1.07 10.63
N TYR A 70 -12.81 -2.12 10.68
CA TYR A 70 -12.63 -2.93 11.87
C TYR A 70 -12.16 -2.11 13.08
N VAL A 71 -11.22 -1.20 12.87
CA VAL A 71 -10.70 -0.33 13.94
C VAL A 71 -11.79 0.61 14.47
N TRP A 72 -12.69 1.09 13.61
CA TRP A 72 -13.73 2.05 14.00
C TRP A 72 -15.01 1.39 14.53
N THR A 73 -15.33 0.17 14.10
CA THR A 73 -16.60 -0.49 14.43
C THR A 73 -16.41 -1.64 15.42
N PHE A 74 -15.68 -2.68 15.03
CA PHE A 74 -15.53 -3.90 15.83
C PHE A 74 -14.66 -3.69 17.07
N LEU A 75 -13.58 -2.93 16.97
CA LEU A 75 -12.68 -2.67 18.09
C LEU A 75 -13.38 -1.99 19.30
N PRO A 76 -14.11 -0.86 19.16
CA PRO A 76 -14.80 -0.26 20.30
C PRO A 76 -15.91 -1.15 20.86
N ILE A 77 -16.64 -1.89 20.02
CA ILE A 77 -17.65 -2.85 20.47
C ILE A 77 -17.00 -3.94 21.34
N ARG A 78 -15.86 -4.50 20.93
CA ARG A 78 -15.15 -5.52 21.73
C ARG A 78 -14.63 -4.97 23.05
N ILE A 79 -14.08 -3.75 23.05
CA ILE A 79 -13.59 -3.08 24.27
C ILE A 79 -14.76 -2.85 25.24
N THR A 80 -15.89 -2.33 24.77
CA THR A 80 -17.07 -2.11 25.63
C THR A 80 -17.63 -3.41 26.21
N LEU A 81 -17.69 -4.49 25.42
CA LEU A 81 -18.08 -5.81 25.92
C LEU A 81 -17.11 -6.33 26.99
N ALA A 82 -15.80 -6.20 26.78
CA ALA A 82 -14.79 -6.59 27.76
C ALA A 82 -14.90 -5.78 29.06
N LEU A 83 -15.18 -4.48 28.96
CA LEU A 83 -15.42 -3.62 30.12
C LEU A 83 -16.69 -4.01 30.88
N ILE A 84 -17.80 -4.30 30.18
CA ILE A 84 -19.05 -4.75 30.80
C ILE A 84 -18.84 -6.07 31.56
N GLN A 85 -18.10 -7.02 30.98
CA GLN A 85 -17.77 -8.29 31.64
C GLN A 85 -16.88 -8.09 32.88
N ALA A 86 -15.89 -7.20 32.79
CA ALA A 86 -15.03 -6.86 33.92
C ALA A 86 -15.82 -6.22 35.07
N ILE A 87 -16.70 -5.26 34.77
CA ILE A 87 -17.56 -4.58 35.75
C ILE A 87 -18.57 -5.58 36.34
N GLY A 88 -19.20 -6.42 35.52
CA GLY A 88 -20.15 -7.43 35.99
C GLY A 88 -19.53 -8.49 36.91
N THR A 89 -18.23 -8.78 36.72
CA THR A 89 -17.44 -9.65 37.60
C THR A 89 -17.06 -8.92 38.89
N LEU A 90 -16.71 -7.62 38.80
CA LEU A 90 -16.44 -6.76 39.94
C LEU A 90 -17.67 -6.59 40.85
N CYS A 91 -18.88 -6.51 40.27
CA CYS A 91 -20.15 -6.45 41.02
C CYS A 91 -20.59 -7.81 41.61
N ARG A 92 -20.16 -8.95 41.05
CA ARG A 92 -20.48 -10.31 41.54
C ARG A 92 -19.42 -10.89 42.51
N PHE A 93 -18.73 -10.03 43.25
CA PHE A 93 -17.51 -10.34 44.03
C PHE A 93 -17.64 -11.28 45.25
N ARG A 94 -18.64 -12.17 45.34
CA ARG A 94 -18.72 -13.10 46.49
C ARG A 94 -18.72 -14.60 46.16
N THR A 95 -18.94 -15.03 44.93
CA THR A 95 -18.97 -16.49 44.66
C THR A 95 -18.44 -16.82 43.27
N SER A 96 -17.16 -17.15 43.17
CA SER A 96 -16.67 -18.39 42.55
C SER A 96 -15.23 -18.23 42.07
N LYS A 97 -14.41 -19.19 42.49
CA LYS A 97 -12.94 -19.20 42.47
C LYS A 97 -12.36 -19.74 41.14
N HIS A 98 -13.09 -19.62 40.03
CA HIS A 98 -12.67 -20.23 38.76
C HIS A 98 -13.24 -19.51 37.54
N SER A 99 -12.68 -18.36 37.18
CA SER A 99 -12.82 -17.81 35.82
C SER A 99 -11.44 -17.46 35.28
N ARG A 100 -11.14 -17.97 34.09
CA ARG A 100 -9.98 -17.55 33.30
C ARG A 100 -10.19 -16.06 33.01
N LEU A 101 -9.57 -15.20 33.82
CA LEU A 101 -10.02 -13.81 34.01
C LEU A 101 -10.02 -12.94 32.75
N PHE A 102 -9.17 -13.22 31.77
CA PHE A 102 -9.21 -12.58 30.45
C PHE A 102 -8.63 -13.54 29.41
N GLU A 103 -9.30 -13.67 28.28
CA GLU A 103 -8.78 -14.39 27.12
C GLU A 103 -7.63 -13.57 26.49
N PRO A 104 -6.54 -14.17 25.98
CA PRO A 104 -5.42 -13.41 25.39
C PRO A 104 -5.86 -12.44 24.29
N ALA A 105 -6.93 -12.77 23.55
CA ALA A 105 -7.53 -11.88 22.57
C ALA A 105 -8.08 -10.58 23.18
N GLN A 106 -8.71 -10.65 24.36
CA GLN A 106 -9.25 -9.47 25.05
C GLN A 106 -8.14 -8.53 25.53
N ILE A 107 -6.99 -9.07 25.93
CA ILE A 107 -5.83 -8.27 26.35
C ILE A 107 -5.29 -7.46 25.17
N ILE A 108 -5.16 -8.07 23.99
CA ILE A 108 -4.74 -7.38 22.77
C ILE A 108 -5.73 -6.27 22.41
N ASP A 109 -7.03 -6.54 22.44
CA ASP A 109 -8.06 -5.55 22.10
C ASP A 109 -8.03 -4.34 23.06
N ILE A 110 -7.79 -4.57 24.36
CA ILE A 110 -7.60 -3.49 25.35
C ILE A 110 -6.33 -2.69 25.06
N VAL A 111 -5.20 -3.35 24.76
CA VAL A 111 -3.94 -2.68 24.43
C VAL A 111 -4.09 -1.82 23.17
N LYS A 112 -4.76 -2.33 22.13
CA LYS A 112 -5.11 -1.55 20.93
C LYS A 112 -5.95 -0.32 21.27
N GLY A 113 -6.97 -0.49 22.11
CA GLY A 113 -7.80 0.62 22.60
C GLY A 113 -6.99 1.68 23.35
N LEU A 114 -6.06 1.28 24.21
CA LEU A 114 -5.18 2.19 24.95
C LEU A 114 -4.24 2.95 24.02
N ILE A 115 -3.70 2.32 22.97
CA ILE A 115 -2.85 2.99 21.97
C ILE A 115 -3.67 4.03 21.20
N VAL A 116 -4.88 3.67 20.74
CA VAL A 116 -5.77 4.59 20.01
C VAL A 116 -6.17 5.78 20.89
N LEU A 117 -6.60 5.53 22.13
CA LEU A 117 -6.97 6.59 23.07
C LEU A 117 -5.77 7.47 23.44
N GLY A 118 -4.62 6.85 23.69
CA GLY A 118 -3.37 7.54 24.01
C GLY A 118 -2.89 8.44 22.87
N CYS A 119 -3.14 8.05 21.61
CA CYS A 119 -2.86 8.87 20.43
C CYS A 119 -3.91 9.98 20.21
N ALA A 120 -5.18 9.72 20.52
CA ALA A 120 -6.27 10.68 20.30
C ALA A 120 -6.14 11.92 21.20
N VAL A 121 -5.72 11.75 22.45
CA VAL A 121 -5.59 12.85 23.43
C VAL A 121 -4.63 13.95 22.93
N PRO A 122 -3.37 13.67 22.54
CA PRO A 122 -2.48 14.66 21.93
C PRO A 122 -3.05 15.29 20.65
N MET A 123 -3.72 14.52 19.80
CA MET A 123 -4.29 15.04 18.55
C MET A 123 -5.39 16.07 18.80
N CYS A 124 -6.18 15.93 19.87
CA CYS A 124 -7.20 16.91 20.25
C CYS A 124 -6.61 18.26 20.69
N PHE A 125 -5.35 18.31 21.12
CA PHE A 125 -4.68 19.56 21.50
C PHE A 125 -4.01 20.28 20.32
N MET A 126 -3.98 19.68 19.12
CA MET A 126 -3.34 20.27 17.96
C MET A 126 -4.28 21.17 17.16
N ASP A 127 -3.95 22.46 17.11
CA ASP A 127 -4.68 23.44 16.30
C ASP A 127 -4.34 23.30 14.80
N ILE A 128 -5.21 22.60 14.06
CA ILE A 128 -5.08 22.37 12.61
C ILE A 128 -4.95 23.71 11.85
N SER A 129 -5.68 24.75 12.28
CA SER A 129 -5.67 26.07 11.64
C SER A 129 -4.29 26.74 11.68
N VAL A 130 -3.58 26.64 12.82
CA VAL A 130 -2.24 27.23 12.96
C VAL A 130 -1.27 26.53 12.02
N VAL A 131 -1.29 25.20 12.03
CA VAL A 131 -0.44 24.39 11.15
C VAL A 131 -0.72 24.69 9.67
N TYR A 132 -2.00 24.80 9.29
CA TYR A 132 -2.40 25.16 7.92
C TYR A 132 -1.86 26.54 7.49
N HIS A 133 -2.00 27.56 8.33
CA HIS A 133 -1.50 28.89 8.00
C HIS A 133 0.04 28.93 7.92
N THR A 134 0.74 28.20 8.79
CA THR A 134 2.21 28.11 8.75
C THR A 134 2.70 27.42 7.48
N VAL A 135 2.05 26.32 7.07
CA VAL A 135 2.41 25.56 5.85
C VAL A 135 2.10 26.39 4.60
N ARG A 136 0.93 27.06 4.56
CA ARG A 136 0.54 27.93 3.45
C ARG A 136 1.48 29.13 3.24
N ALA A 137 2.11 29.62 4.30
CA ALA A 137 3.05 30.74 4.23
C ALA A 137 4.42 30.37 3.62
N GLN A 138 4.68 29.08 3.36
CA GLN A 138 5.95 28.63 2.78
C GLN A 138 6.00 28.84 1.26
N ALA A 139 7.21 29.01 0.72
CA ALA A 139 7.43 29.09 -0.73
C ALA A 139 7.11 27.75 -1.43
N ALA A 140 6.58 27.80 -2.65
CA ALA A 140 6.13 26.61 -3.40
C ALA A 140 7.22 25.53 -3.59
N ILE A 141 8.46 25.92 -3.93
CA ILE A 141 9.59 24.97 -4.05
C ILE A 141 9.90 24.29 -2.71
N LYS A 142 9.90 25.06 -1.61
CA LYS A 142 10.15 24.51 -0.26
C LYS A 142 9.03 23.55 0.15
N LEU A 143 7.79 23.87 -0.17
CA LEU A 143 6.63 23.03 0.12
C LEU A 143 6.68 21.69 -0.64
N TYR A 144 7.14 21.71 -1.90
CA TYR A 144 7.35 20.48 -2.67
C TYR A 144 8.45 19.58 -2.06
N MET A 145 9.60 20.15 -1.70
CA MET A 145 10.66 19.39 -1.01
C MET A 145 10.14 18.81 0.31
N PHE A 146 9.35 19.58 1.06
CA PHE A 146 8.72 19.14 2.29
C PHE A 146 7.75 17.97 2.06
N PHE A 147 6.93 18.01 1.00
CA PHE A 147 6.05 16.89 0.65
C PHE A 147 6.84 15.61 0.37
N ASN A 148 7.90 15.69 -0.45
CA ASN A 148 8.75 14.52 -0.74
C ASN A 148 9.45 13.99 0.53
N MET A 149 9.87 14.86 1.45
CA MET A 149 10.46 14.44 2.72
C MET A 149 9.42 13.77 3.62
N LEU A 150 8.20 14.31 3.71
CA LEU A 150 7.11 13.70 4.48
C LEU A 150 6.78 12.31 3.96
N GLU A 151 6.77 12.10 2.64
CA GLU A 151 6.55 10.79 2.04
C GLU A 151 7.64 9.77 2.43
N VAL A 152 8.91 10.17 2.40
CA VAL A 152 10.01 9.30 2.85
C VAL A 152 9.89 8.98 4.33
N CYS A 153 9.55 9.98 5.15
CA CYS A 153 9.34 9.80 6.59
C CYS A 153 8.14 8.90 6.88
N ASP A 154 7.05 8.97 6.11
CA ASP A 154 5.90 8.06 6.23
C ASP A 154 6.31 6.61 6.02
N ARG A 155 7.03 6.31 4.92
CA ARG A 155 7.52 4.97 4.59
C ARG A 155 8.44 4.42 5.69
N LEU A 156 9.35 5.24 6.22
CA LEU A 156 10.25 4.87 7.32
C LEU A 156 9.49 4.59 8.62
N LEU A 157 8.57 5.47 9.00
CA LEU A 157 7.77 5.29 10.21
C LEU A 157 6.82 4.10 10.07
N SER A 158 6.26 3.83 8.89
CA SER A 158 5.36 2.69 8.68
C SER A 158 6.08 1.35 8.89
N SER A 159 7.32 1.22 8.39
CA SER A 159 8.16 0.03 8.65
C SER A 159 8.47 -0.12 10.14
N PHE A 160 8.87 0.97 10.80
CA PHE A 160 9.20 0.94 12.23
C PHE A 160 7.97 0.68 13.13
N GLY A 161 6.79 1.13 12.69
CA GLY A 161 5.54 0.96 13.42
C GLY A 161 5.07 -0.48 13.50
N GLN A 162 5.24 -1.23 12.42
CA GLN A 162 4.90 -2.66 12.38
C GLN A 162 5.70 -3.41 13.46
N ASP A 163 7.02 -3.23 13.46
CA ASP A 163 7.92 -3.85 14.46
C ASP A 163 7.58 -3.41 15.90
N THR A 164 7.28 -2.13 16.09
CA THR A 164 6.94 -1.56 17.41
C THR A 164 5.63 -2.13 17.95
N LEU A 165 4.58 -2.17 17.12
CA LEU A 165 3.27 -2.69 17.51
C LEU A 165 3.33 -4.20 17.75
N ASP A 166 4.08 -4.94 16.93
CA ASP A 166 4.27 -6.38 17.10
C ASP A 166 5.01 -6.71 18.41
N ALA A 167 6.03 -5.93 18.76
CA ALA A 167 6.74 -6.07 20.04
C ALA A 167 5.79 -5.84 21.24
N VAL A 168 4.89 -4.86 21.14
CA VAL A 168 3.88 -4.57 22.17
C VAL A 168 2.86 -5.72 22.27
N TYR A 169 2.34 -6.20 21.15
CA TYR A 169 1.36 -7.29 21.13
C TYR A 169 1.95 -8.61 21.63
N TRP A 170 3.20 -8.91 21.27
CA TRP A 170 3.93 -10.05 21.81
C TRP A 170 4.13 -9.95 23.32
N THR A 171 4.59 -8.79 23.80
CA THR A 171 4.80 -8.55 25.24
C THR A 171 3.48 -8.62 26.02
N ALA A 172 2.35 -8.22 25.39
CA ALA A 172 1.02 -8.30 26.00
C ALA A 172 0.49 -9.74 26.12
N THR A 173 0.93 -10.66 25.25
CA THR A 173 0.47 -12.06 25.20
C THR A 173 1.41 -13.05 25.86
N GLU A 174 2.59 -12.62 26.29
CA GLU A 174 3.62 -13.51 26.85
C GLU A 174 3.11 -14.29 28.09
N PRO A 175 3.24 -15.64 28.12
CA PRO A 175 2.65 -16.46 29.17
C PRO A 175 3.26 -16.22 30.57
N ARG A 176 2.35 -16.10 31.55
CA ARG A 176 2.51 -15.80 33.00
C ARG A 176 3.59 -16.60 33.76
N ARG A 177 4.88 -16.36 33.51
CA ARG A 177 5.94 -16.85 34.41
C ARG A 177 6.93 -15.78 34.89
N LYS A 178 6.92 -14.58 34.28
CA LYS A 178 7.72 -13.42 34.71
C LYS A 178 7.12 -12.10 34.18
N HIS A 179 5.87 -11.79 34.51
CA HIS A 179 5.26 -10.50 34.14
C HIS A 179 5.97 -9.37 34.88
N SER A 180 6.91 -8.70 34.21
CA SER A 180 7.30 -7.35 34.59
C SER A 180 6.28 -6.40 33.98
N ALA A 181 5.21 -6.06 34.70
CA ALA A 181 4.23 -5.06 34.26
C ALA A 181 4.89 -3.76 33.78
N GLY A 182 6.03 -3.40 34.37
CA GLY A 182 6.86 -2.28 33.92
C GLY A 182 7.39 -2.42 32.49
N LYS A 183 7.73 -3.62 32.01
CA LYS A 183 8.17 -3.82 30.62
C LYS A 183 7.02 -3.58 29.63
N LEU A 184 5.83 -4.08 29.92
CA LEU A 184 4.64 -3.83 29.09
C LEU A 184 4.32 -2.33 29.05
N LEU A 185 4.38 -1.65 30.21
CA LEU A 185 4.15 -0.20 30.28
C LEU A 185 5.17 0.58 29.46
N LEU A 186 6.45 0.22 29.51
CA LEU A 186 7.51 0.85 28.72
C LEU A 186 7.24 0.70 27.21
N TRP A 187 6.96 -0.51 26.73
CA TRP A 187 6.62 -0.75 25.34
C TRP A 187 5.34 -0.02 24.91
N LEU A 188 4.34 0.05 25.79
CA LEU A 188 3.11 0.80 25.55
C LEU A 188 3.37 2.30 25.38
N ILE A 189 4.21 2.90 26.23
CA ILE A 189 4.60 4.31 26.12
C ILE A 189 5.32 4.56 24.79
N ILE A 190 6.26 3.67 24.42
CA ILE A 190 6.98 3.76 23.14
C ILE A 190 5.99 3.73 21.97
N ALA A 191 5.02 2.80 21.99
CA ALA A 191 3.99 2.73 20.96
C ALA A 191 3.10 3.99 20.89
N ILE A 192 2.67 4.53 22.04
CA ILE A 192 1.85 5.75 22.07
C ILE A 192 2.63 6.95 21.50
N VAL A 193 3.90 7.11 21.90
CA VAL A 193 4.76 8.19 21.37
C VAL A 193 4.97 8.03 19.87
N TYR A 194 5.28 6.81 19.41
CA TYR A 194 5.41 6.50 17.99
C TYR A 194 4.12 6.82 17.21
N CYS A 195 2.97 6.31 17.66
CA CYS A 195 1.68 6.55 17.01
C CYS A 195 1.32 8.04 16.98
N THR A 196 1.66 8.78 18.03
CA THR A 196 1.46 10.24 18.07
C THR A 196 2.33 10.94 17.01
N ILE A 197 3.62 10.61 16.93
CA ILE A 197 4.53 11.17 15.91
C ILE A 197 4.04 10.83 14.49
N HIS A 198 3.64 9.58 14.26
CA HIS A 198 3.13 9.15 12.97
C HIS A 198 1.80 9.84 12.61
N ALA A 199 0.89 10.01 13.57
CA ALA A 199 -0.35 10.77 13.37
C ALA A 199 -0.10 12.24 13.02
N ILE A 200 0.89 12.88 13.66
CA ILE A 200 1.33 14.25 13.29
C ILE A 200 1.83 14.29 11.85
N LEU A 201 2.62 13.30 11.43
CA LEU A 201 3.13 13.21 10.07
C LEU A 201 1.98 13.11 9.07
N VAL A 202 1.02 12.21 9.30
CA VAL A 202 -0.15 12.04 8.43
C VAL A 202 -1.00 13.32 8.38
N LEU A 203 -1.16 14.02 9.51
CA LEU A 203 -1.84 15.32 9.56
C LEU A 203 -1.11 16.39 8.74
N LEU A 204 0.22 16.46 8.82
CA LEU A 204 1.04 17.36 8.02
C LEU A 204 0.92 17.04 6.52
N GLN A 205 0.84 15.76 6.16
CA GLN A 205 0.64 15.32 4.78
C GLN A 205 -0.74 15.74 4.26
N ALA A 206 -1.78 15.61 5.09
CA ALA A 206 -3.14 16.07 4.77
C ALA A 206 -3.22 17.57 4.53
N ILE A 207 -2.63 18.36 5.45
CA ILE A 207 -2.59 19.82 5.34
C ILE A 207 -1.78 20.26 4.12
N THR A 208 -0.64 19.61 3.86
CA THR A 208 0.20 19.93 2.70
C THR A 208 -0.54 19.63 1.39
N LEU A 209 -1.26 18.51 1.33
CA LEU A 209 -2.08 18.18 0.17
C LEU A 209 -3.24 19.18 -0.01
N ASN A 210 -3.89 19.60 1.07
CA ASN A 210 -4.91 20.65 1.04
C ASN A 210 -4.37 21.97 0.48
N VAL A 211 -3.23 22.43 1.02
CA VAL A 211 -2.56 23.64 0.52
C VAL A 211 -2.16 23.48 -0.94
N ALA A 212 -1.71 22.30 -1.37
CA ALA A 212 -1.35 22.05 -2.76
C ALA A 212 -2.56 22.14 -3.70
N PHE A 213 -3.69 21.51 -3.36
CA PHE A 213 -4.93 21.59 -4.15
C PHE A 213 -5.55 22.99 -4.16
N ASN A 214 -5.53 23.68 -3.02
CA ASN A 214 -6.09 25.02 -2.88
C ASN A 214 -5.12 26.13 -3.34
N SER A 215 -3.87 25.79 -3.69
CA SER A 215 -2.92 26.77 -4.18
C SER A 215 -3.33 27.25 -5.58
N GLN A 216 -3.34 28.57 -5.79
CA GLN A 216 -3.56 29.14 -7.13
C GLN A 216 -2.40 28.83 -8.09
N ASN A 217 -1.27 28.35 -7.55
CA ASN A 217 -0.08 28.00 -8.29
C ASN A 217 -0.22 26.59 -8.87
N LYS A 218 -0.82 26.51 -10.07
CA LYS A 218 -0.87 25.26 -10.88
C LYS A 218 0.49 24.58 -11.04
N MET A 219 1.58 25.35 -10.93
CA MET A 219 2.96 24.87 -10.96
C MET A 219 3.28 23.80 -9.90
N LEU A 220 2.74 23.92 -8.67
CA LEU A 220 3.03 22.96 -7.60
C LEU A 220 2.49 21.56 -7.93
N LEU A 221 1.25 21.50 -8.39
CA LEU A 221 0.60 20.25 -8.82
C LEU A 221 1.31 19.64 -10.04
N ILE A 222 1.71 20.47 -11.01
CA ILE A 222 2.47 20.02 -12.19
C ILE A 222 3.82 19.40 -11.79
N ILE A 223 4.53 20.00 -10.82
CA ILE A 223 5.81 19.46 -10.33
C ILE A 223 5.60 18.10 -9.65
N MET A 224 4.56 17.97 -8.79
CA MET A 224 4.22 16.69 -8.16
C MET A 224 3.87 15.61 -9.19
N LEU A 225 3.09 15.95 -10.21
CA LEU A 225 2.73 15.02 -11.29
C LEU A 225 3.95 14.60 -12.13
N THR A 226 4.85 15.53 -12.40
CA THR A 226 6.10 15.24 -13.14
C THR A 226 7.01 14.31 -12.33
N ASN A 227 7.06 14.46 -11.00
CA ASN A 227 7.81 13.56 -10.13
C ASN A 227 7.27 12.12 -10.17
N ASN A 228 5.94 11.98 -10.07
CA ASN A 228 5.28 10.68 -10.21
C ASN A 228 5.55 10.02 -11.58
N PHE A 229 5.64 10.81 -12.65
CA PHE A 229 6.00 10.29 -13.97
C PHE A 229 7.45 9.81 -14.05
N ILE A 230 8.38 10.49 -13.38
CA ILE A 230 9.79 10.06 -13.29
C ILE A 230 9.91 8.75 -12.50
N GLU A 231 9.16 8.60 -11.41
CA GLU A 231 9.11 7.35 -10.64
C GLU A 231 8.52 6.21 -11.47
N LEU A 232 7.41 6.47 -12.17
CA LEU A 232 6.79 5.51 -13.08
C LEU A 232 7.76 5.07 -14.18
N LYS A 233 8.49 6.02 -14.79
CA LYS A 233 9.52 5.71 -15.79
C LYS A 233 10.57 4.75 -15.22
N HIS A 234 11.09 5.01 -14.03
CA HIS A 234 12.10 4.13 -13.41
C HIS A 234 11.54 2.73 -13.09
N SER A 235 10.26 2.63 -12.72
CA SER A 235 9.60 1.36 -12.44
C SER A 235 9.39 0.51 -13.69
N VAL A 236 8.99 1.11 -14.82
CA VAL A 236 8.71 0.38 -16.08
C VAL A 236 9.94 -0.31 -16.68
N PHE A 237 11.13 0.27 -16.48
CA PHE A 237 12.38 -0.34 -16.98
C PHE A 237 13.02 -1.33 -16.01
N LYS A 238 12.50 -1.44 -14.78
CA LYS A 238 13.06 -2.31 -13.76
C LYS A 238 12.47 -3.72 -13.89
N LYS A 239 13.33 -4.73 -13.91
CA LYS A 239 12.91 -6.13 -13.82
C LYS A 239 12.64 -6.48 -12.35
N PHE A 240 11.46 -7.03 -12.07
CA PHE A 240 11.06 -7.44 -10.73
C PHE A 240 10.96 -8.96 -10.62
N ASP A 241 11.40 -9.51 -9.48
CA ASP A 241 11.09 -10.88 -9.09
C ASP A 241 9.61 -11.00 -8.69
N ARG A 242 9.04 -12.21 -8.77
CA ARG A 242 7.62 -12.45 -8.48
C ARG A 242 7.21 -12.01 -7.06
N ASN A 243 8.01 -12.34 -6.06
CA ASN A 243 7.73 -11.98 -4.66
C ASN A 243 7.84 -10.46 -4.44
N ASN A 244 8.86 -9.85 -5.04
CA ASN A 244 9.10 -8.40 -4.96
C ASN A 244 7.98 -7.62 -5.66
N LEU A 245 7.50 -8.11 -6.82
CA LEU A 245 6.38 -7.52 -7.54
C LEU A 245 5.10 -7.58 -6.71
N PHE A 246 4.81 -8.72 -6.07
CA PHE A 246 3.62 -8.87 -5.24
C PHE A 246 3.64 -7.91 -4.03
N GLN A 247 4.76 -7.84 -3.30
CA GLN A 247 4.90 -6.91 -2.19
C GLN A 247 4.76 -5.44 -2.62
N LEU A 248 5.33 -5.08 -3.77
CA LEU A 248 5.19 -3.75 -4.34
C LEU A 248 3.74 -3.44 -4.69
N SER A 249 3.02 -4.37 -5.32
CA SER A 249 1.59 -4.20 -5.65
C SER A 249 0.71 -4.09 -4.41
N CYS A 250 1.00 -4.85 -3.34
CA CYS A 250 0.31 -4.69 -2.06
C CYS A 250 0.58 -3.34 -1.41
N SER A 251 1.83 -2.84 -1.46
CA SER A 251 2.18 -1.51 -0.95
C SER A 251 1.47 -0.41 -1.73
N ASP A 252 1.47 -0.47 -3.07
CA ASP A 252 0.77 0.48 -3.94
C ASP A 252 -0.72 0.53 -3.65
N CYS A 253 -1.36 -0.63 -3.41
CA CYS A 253 -2.76 -0.68 -3.03
C CYS A 253 -3.03 0.02 -1.68
N ARG A 254 -2.18 -0.21 -0.68
CA ARG A 254 -2.29 0.43 0.64
C ARG A 254 -2.05 1.94 0.56
N GLU A 255 -1.07 2.38 -0.24
CA GLU A 255 -0.77 3.80 -0.46
C GLU A 255 -1.93 4.52 -1.16
N ARG A 256 -2.50 3.93 -2.21
CA ARG A 256 -3.67 4.50 -2.89
C ARG A 256 -4.87 4.62 -1.96
N PHE A 257 -5.15 3.60 -1.15
CA PHE A 257 -6.20 3.66 -0.15
C PHE A 257 -5.95 4.80 0.87
N HIS A 258 -4.70 4.94 1.35
CA HIS A 258 -4.31 6.01 2.26
C HIS A 258 -4.54 7.40 1.64
N TYR A 259 -4.08 7.63 0.41
CA TYR A 259 -4.29 8.91 -0.29
C TYR A 259 -5.77 9.20 -0.55
N VAL A 260 -6.58 8.19 -0.89
CA VAL A 260 -8.03 8.35 -1.08
C VAL A 260 -8.71 8.79 0.21
N ILE A 261 -8.37 8.18 1.36
CA ILE A 261 -8.90 8.60 2.67
C ILE A 261 -8.46 10.03 2.98
N LEU A 262 -7.17 10.33 2.81
CA LEU A 262 -6.62 11.63 3.14
C LEU A 262 -7.25 12.74 2.29
N LEU A 263 -7.50 12.47 1.00
CA LEU A 263 -8.24 13.37 0.12
C LEU A 263 -9.70 13.52 0.57
N PHE A 264 -10.38 12.43 0.94
CA PHE A 264 -11.75 12.48 1.46
C PHE A 264 -11.87 13.28 2.77
N VAL A 265 -10.85 13.28 3.62
CA VAL A 265 -10.82 14.08 4.86
C VAL A 265 -10.58 15.57 4.59
N VAL A 266 -9.85 15.88 3.52
CA VAL A 266 -9.43 17.25 3.17
C VAL A 266 -10.42 17.98 2.28
N CYS A 267 -11.04 17.27 1.33
CA CYS A 267 -12.01 17.80 0.38
C CYS A 267 -13.42 17.87 0.96
#